data_AF-A0A0C3ELL9-F1
#
_entry.id   AF-A0A0C3ELL9-F1
#
_cell.length_a   1.000
_cell.length_b   1.000
_cell.length_c   1.000
_cell.angle_alpha   90.00
_cell.angle_beta   90.00
_cell.angle_gamma   90.00
#
_symmetry.space_group_name_H-M   'P 1'
#
loop_
_entity.id
_entity.type
_entity.pdbx_description
1 polymer ?
#
loop_
_entity_poly.entity_id
_entity_poly.type
_entity_poly.pdbx_seq_one_letter_code
_entity_poly.pdbx_strand_id
1 'polypeptide(L)'
;MPTQSKVSKDVRARIPALHYEFGYDVKKICRLLDIKKSLAYKTLKLHRSHGITAEPRTRQRGRHCKLTTVDQIFILTLLNKQHTVYLDEIQEELLLCCGVNVSIPTLTHTLRHLHFTHKDVSGKALEHNDRYRAIYMNRIAEIMTNPEQLMFGDEASKDERTSNR
;
A
#
# COMPACT_ATOMS: atom_id res chain seq x y z
N MET A 1 16.84 5.59 -21.26
CA MET A 1 15.86 4.51 -21.00
C MET A 1 16.43 3.19 -21.51
N PRO A 2 16.70 2.18 -20.68
CA PRO A 2 17.14 0.89 -21.20
C PRO A 2 15.91 0.17 -21.78
N THR A 3 15.84 0.12 -23.11
CA THR A 3 14.87 -0.69 -23.84
C THR A 3 15.18 -2.17 -23.59
N GLN A 4 14.53 -2.79 -22.60
CA GLN A 4 14.50 -4.24 -22.51
C GLN A 4 13.70 -4.77 -23.70
N SER A 5 14.40 -5.13 -24.78
CA SER A 5 13.78 -5.91 -25.85
C SER A 5 13.28 -7.23 -25.26
N LYS A 6 11.99 -7.55 -25.50
CA LYS A 6 11.33 -8.83 -25.19
C LYS A 6 11.98 -9.97 -25.99
N VAL A 7 13.24 -10.26 -25.74
CA VAL A 7 13.90 -11.46 -26.26
C VAL A 7 13.55 -12.60 -25.31
N SER A 8 13.08 -13.72 -25.87
CA SER A 8 12.74 -14.91 -25.09
C SER A 8 13.91 -15.37 -24.22
N LYS A 9 13.59 -15.93 -23.05
CA LYS A 9 14.59 -16.48 -22.13
C LYS A 9 15.41 -17.59 -22.79
N ASP A 10 14.79 -18.39 -23.66
CA ASP A 10 15.43 -19.53 -24.32
C ASP A 10 16.53 -19.08 -25.30
N VAL A 11 16.26 -18.00 -26.04
CA VAL A 11 17.26 -17.37 -26.93
C VAL A 11 18.46 -16.88 -26.11
N ARG A 12 18.22 -16.27 -24.95
CA ARG A 12 19.31 -15.84 -24.05
C ARG A 12 20.07 -17.03 -23.46
N ALA A 13 19.38 -18.11 -23.11
CA ALA A 13 19.99 -19.32 -22.57
C ALA A 13 20.90 -20.03 -23.58
N ARG A 14 20.60 -19.92 -24.88
CA ARG A 14 21.38 -20.56 -25.94
C ARG A 14 22.70 -19.83 -26.25
N ILE A 15 22.80 -18.53 -25.95
CA ILE A 15 23.98 -17.72 -26.29
C ILE A 15 25.27 -18.25 -25.61
N PRO A 16 25.32 -18.53 -24.30
CA PRO A 16 26.52 -19.06 -23.67
C PRO A 16 26.89 -20.46 -24.17
N ALA A 17 25.90 -21.34 -24.38
CA ALA A 17 26.15 -22.68 -24.93
C ALA A 17 26.85 -22.58 -26.31
N LEU A 18 26.32 -21.75 -27.22
CA LEU A 18 26.91 -21.54 -28.55
C LEU A 18 28.32 -20.95 -28.52
N HIS A 19 28.65 -20.13 -27.51
CA HIS A 19 29.96 -19.51 -27.39
C HIS A 19 30.98 -20.43 -26.71
N TYR A 20 30.62 -21.09 -25.61
CA TYR A 20 31.54 -21.86 -24.78
C TYR A 20 31.62 -23.35 -25.16
N GLU A 21 30.49 -23.97 -25.51
CA GLU A 21 30.46 -25.41 -25.88
C GLU A 21 30.76 -25.60 -27.37
N PHE A 22 30.19 -24.75 -28.24
CA PHE A 22 30.32 -24.86 -29.70
C PHE A 22 31.39 -23.93 -30.31
N GLY A 23 32.00 -23.04 -29.51
CA GLY A 23 33.11 -22.19 -29.95
C GLY A 23 32.76 -21.18 -31.05
N TYR A 24 31.50 -20.81 -31.23
CA TYR A 24 31.11 -19.87 -32.28
C TYR A 24 31.45 -18.42 -31.94
N ASP A 25 31.97 -17.69 -32.94
CA ASP A 25 32.17 -16.25 -32.83
C ASP A 25 30.83 -15.52 -32.65
N VAL A 26 30.86 -14.42 -31.90
CA VAL A 26 29.69 -13.59 -31.60
C VAL A 26 29.00 -13.10 -32.88
N LYS A 27 29.75 -12.83 -33.96
CA LYS A 27 29.16 -12.47 -35.27
C LYS A 27 28.30 -13.60 -35.83
N LYS A 28 28.75 -14.85 -35.69
CA LYS A 28 28.03 -16.05 -36.15
C LYS A 28 26.79 -16.29 -35.30
N ILE A 29 26.91 -16.14 -33.97
CA ILE A 29 25.78 -16.24 -33.03
C ILE A 29 24.70 -15.20 -33.35
N CYS A 30 25.11 -13.95 -33.62
CA CYS A 30 24.17 -12.87 -33.97
C CYS A 30 23.39 -13.16 -35.26
N ARG A 31 24.06 -13.71 -36.28
CA ARG A 31 23.42 -14.10 -37.55
C ARG A 31 22.48 -15.29 -37.36
N LEU A 32 22.84 -16.26 -36.51
CA LEU A 32 22.07 -17.49 -36.31
C LEU A 32 20.82 -17.27 -35.46
N LEU A 33 20.90 -16.45 -34.42
CA LEU A 33 19.79 -16.17 -33.49
C LEU A 33 19.02 -14.89 -33.84
N ASP A 34 19.42 -14.18 -34.89
CA ASP A 34 18.91 -12.87 -35.29
C ASP A 34 18.85 -11.86 -34.11
N ILE A 35 19.98 -11.72 -33.42
CA ILE A 35 20.12 -10.84 -32.26
C ILE A 35 21.18 -9.76 -32.48
N LYS A 36 20.97 -8.62 -31.82
CA LYS A 36 21.97 -7.54 -31.77
C LYS A 36 23.19 -7.98 -30.97
N LYS A 37 24.39 -7.63 -31.45
CA LYS A 37 25.67 -7.86 -30.76
C LYS A 37 25.67 -7.39 -29.30
N SER A 38 25.02 -6.25 -29.03
CA SER A 38 24.89 -5.70 -27.68
C SER A 38 24.19 -6.63 -26.70
N LEU A 39 23.19 -7.41 -27.16
CA LEU A 39 22.52 -8.42 -26.33
C LEU A 39 23.45 -9.60 -26.08
N ALA A 40 24.12 -10.11 -27.12
CA ALA A 40 25.04 -11.23 -27.00
C ALA A 40 26.16 -10.94 -25.98
N TYR A 41 26.81 -9.78 -26.09
CA TYR A 41 27.86 -9.39 -25.13
C TYR A 41 27.32 -9.19 -23.72
N LYS A 42 26.12 -8.59 -23.55
CA LYS A 42 25.50 -8.44 -22.22
C LYS A 42 25.21 -9.79 -21.57
N THR A 43 24.64 -10.72 -22.34
CA THR A 43 24.32 -12.08 -21.85
C THR A 43 25.58 -12.87 -21.52
N LEU A 44 26.61 -12.82 -22.35
CA LEU A 44 27.90 -13.48 -22.06
C LEU A 44 28.58 -12.88 -20.82
N LYS A 45 28.56 -11.55 -20.67
CA LYS A 45 29.09 -10.88 -19.48
C LYS A 45 28.36 -11.33 -18.21
N LEU A 46 27.03 -11.38 -18.25
CA LEU A 46 26.20 -11.79 -17.11
C LEU A 46 26.41 -13.28 -16.76
N HIS A 47 26.51 -14.14 -17.77
CA HIS A 47 26.78 -15.55 -17.59
C HIS A 47 28.16 -15.77 -16.96
N ARG A 48 29.18 -15.02 -17.40
CA ARG A 48 30.52 -15.08 -16.82
C ARG A 48 30.57 -14.62 -15.36
N SER A 49 29.81 -13.58 -14.99
CA SER A 49 29.87 -13.01 -13.64
C SER A 49 28.95 -13.68 -12.63
N HIS A 50 27.79 -14.20 -13.06
CA HIS A 50 26.77 -14.73 -12.15
C HIS A 50 26.25 -16.13 -12.53
N GLY A 51 26.64 -16.71 -13.67
CA GLY A 51 26.10 -17.98 -14.16
C GLY A 51 24.65 -17.89 -14.66
N ILE A 52 24.09 -16.68 -14.76
CA ILE A 52 22.69 -16.46 -15.16
C ILE A 52 22.66 -15.77 -16.53
N THR A 53 21.74 -16.17 -17.41
CA THR A 53 21.61 -15.66 -18.78
C THR A 53 20.62 -14.49 -18.93
N ALA A 54 19.83 -14.24 -17.89
CA ALA A 54 18.96 -13.08 -17.78
C ALA A 54 19.06 -12.53 -16.36
N GLU A 55 19.10 -11.20 -16.21
CA GLU A 55 19.02 -10.59 -14.89
C GLU A 55 17.75 -11.13 -14.20
N PRO A 56 17.85 -11.69 -12.98
CA PRO A 56 16.68 -12.08 -12.22
C PRO A 56 15.85 -10.81 -12.10
N ARG A 57 14.66 -10.78 -12.72
CA ARG A 57 13.86 -9.57 -12.97
C ARG A 57 13.96 -8.66 -11.75
N THR A 58 14.88 -7.70 -11.80
CA THR A 58 14.99 -6.66 -10.81
C THR A 58 13.81 -5.80 -11.14
N ARG A 59 12.66 -6.11 -10.52
CA ARG A 59 11.54 -5.18 -10.46
C ARG A 59 12.20 -3.88 -10.10
N GLN A 60 12.13 -2.89 -11.00
CA GLN A 60 12.63 -1.56 -10.71
C GLN A 60 12.04 -1.22 -9.34
N ARG A 61 12.90 -1.18 -8.32
CA ARG A 61 12.43 -0.90 -6.97
C ARG A 61 11.80 0.48 -7.10
N GLY A 62 10.49 0.56 -6.86
CA GLY A 62 9.80 1.83 -6.81
C GLY A 62 10.45 2.74 -5.77
N ARG A 63 10.05 4.00 -5.77
CA ARG A 63 10.46 4.95 -4.74
C ARG A 63 10.30 4.32 -3.36
N HIS A 64 11.33 4.43 -2.52
CA HIS A 64 11.28 3.95 -1.14
C HIS A 64 10.05 4.52 -0.42
N CYS A 65 9.33 3.65 0.29
CA CYS A 65 8.20 4.06 1.13
C CYS A 65 8.69 5.10 2.14
N LYS A 66 7.92 6.16 2.38
CA LYS A 66 8.23 7.17 3.40
C LYS A 66 8.16 6.60 4.82
N LEU A 67 7.31 5.58 5.02
CA LEU A 67 7.15 4.89 6.29
C LEU A 67 8.05 3.66 6.30
N THR A 68 8.99 3.66 7.24
CA THR A 68 9.87 2.54 7.53
C THR A 68 9.11 1.42 8.25
N THR A 69 9.75 0.27 8.40
CA THR A 69 9.18 -0.84 9.17
C THR A 69 8.94 -0.48 10.63
N VAL A 70 9.77 0.41 11.20
CA VAL A 70 9.64 0.88 12.59
C VAL A 70 8.38 1.73 12.73
N ASP A 71 8.14 2.66 11.79
CA ASP A 71 6.94 3.50 11.79
C ASP A 71 5.67 2.66 11.64
N GLN A 72 5.72 1.59 10.83
CA GLN A 72 4.61 0.65 10.69
C GLN A 72 4.31 -0.09 12.00
N ILE A 73 5.34 -0.52 12.73
CA ILE A 73 5.18 -1.13 14.06
C ILE A 73 4.55 -0.12 15.03
N PHE A 74 4.99 1.14 15.01
CA PHE A 74 4.40 2.19 15.84
C PHE A 74 2.89 2.36 15.55
N ILE A 75 2.50 2.48 14.28
CA ILE A 75 1.09 2.58 13.87
C ILE A 75 0.28 1.38 14.41
N LEU A 76 0.80 0.17 14.29
CA LEU A 76 0.14 -1.04 14.81
C LEU A 76 -0.03 -0.98 16.34
N THR A 77 1.00 -0.56 17.07
CA THR A 77 0.89 -0.43 18.53
C THR A 77 -0.10 0.63 18.96
N LEU A 78 -0.22 1.71 18.19
CA LEU A 78 -1.15 2.79 18.45
C LEU A 78 -2.60 2.33 18.21
N LEU A 79 -2.86 1.65 17.09
CA LEU A 79 -4.18 1.08 16.79
C LEU A 79 -4.62 0.02 17.82
N ASN A 80 -3.70 -0.80 18.32
CA ASN A 80 -4.00 -1.79 19.37
C ASN A 80 -4.34 -1.15 20.71
N LYS A 81 -3.79 0.03 21.00
CA LYS A 81 -4.10 0.78 22.24
C LYS A 81 -5.42 1.53 22.11
N GLN A 82 -5.66 2.14 20.96
CA GLN A 82 -6.82 2.99 20.72
C GLN A 82 -7.43 2.67 19.36
N HIS A 83 -8.50 1.89 19.37
CA HIS A 83 -9.20 1.44 18.16
C HIS A 83 -10.05 2.56 17.53
N THR A 84 -10.20 3.69 18.21
CA THR A 84 -11.03 4.83 17.79
C THR A 84 -10.25 5.96 17.13
N VAL A 85 -8.93 5.83 16.94
CA VAL A 85 -8.09 6.90 16.38
C VAL A 85 -8.43 7.19 14.91
N TYR A 86 -8.44 8.46 14.54
CA TYR A 86 -8.62 8.96 13.18
C TYR A 86 -7.28 9.07 12.41
N LEU A 87 -7.35 9.19 11.08
CA LEU A 87 -6.15 9.18 10.24
C LEU A 87 -5.24 10.40 10.45
N ASP A 88 -5.83 11.55 10.74
CA ASP A 88 -5.16 12.80 11.09
C ASP A 88 -4.49 12.71 12.47
N GLU A 89 -5.14 12.10 13.46
CA GLU A 89 -4.54 11.83 14.77
C GLU A 89 -3.31 10.89 14.65
N ILE A 90 -3.41 9.82 13.84
CA ILE A 90 -2.25 8.94 13.58
C ILE A 90 -1.12 9.73 12.89
N GLN A 91 -1.46 10.65 11.97
CA GLN A 91 -0.48 11.49 11.30
C GLN A 91 0.22 12.44 12.28
N GLU A 92 -0.52 13.03 13.21
CA GLU A 92 0.02 13.89 14.26
C GLU A 92 0.95 13.12 15.21
N GLU A 93 0.53 11.93 15.66
CA GLU A 93 1.33 11.04 16.51
C GLU A 93 2.62 10.57 15.80
N LEU A 94 2.55 10.27 14.50
CA LEU A 94 3.74 9.95 13.70
C LEU A 94 4.70 11.14 13.58
N LEU A 95 4.17 12.35 13.49
CA LEU A 95 4.99 13.56 13.46
C LEU A 95 5.66 13.80 14.82
N LEU A 96 4.90 13.65 15.91
CA LEU A 96 5.37 13.91 17.27
C LEU A 96 6.36 12.85 17.77
N CYS A 97 6.06 11.57 17.59
CA CYS A 97 6.87 10.48 18.12
C CYS A 97 7.98 10.01 17.18
N CYS A 98 7.73 10.01 15.86
CA CYS A 98 8.66 9.47 14.86
C CYS A 98 9.32 10.56 14.00
N GLY A 99 8.86 11.82 14.07
CA GLY A 99 9.35 12.90 13.22
C GLY A 99 8.97 12.75 11.74
N VAL A 100 8.00 11.89 11.42
CA VAL A 100 7.65 11.54 10.04
C VAL A 100 6.36 12.25 9.63
N ASN A 101 6.47 13.22 8.72
CA ASN A 101 5.31 13.85 8.10
C ASN A 101 4.83 13.05 6.86
N VAL A 102 3.68 12.39 6.98
CA VAL A 102 3.01 11.67 5.89
C VAL A 102 1.67 12.28 5.56
N SER A 103 1.32 12.32 4.29
CA SER A 103 -0.03 12.71 3.86
C SER A 103 -1.03 11.60 4.20
N ILE A 104 -2.29 11.97 4.50
CA ILE A 104 -3.40 11.02 4.71
C ILE A 104 -3.48 9.90 3.66
N PRO A 105 -3.39 10.16 2.32
CA PRO A 105 -3.44 9.08 1.33
C PRO A 105 -2.31 8.06 1.48
N THR A 106 -1.10 8.51 1.83
CA THR A 106 0.04 7.63 2.09
C THR A 106 -0.26 6.73 3.29
N LEU A 107 -0.79 7.31 4.36
CA LEU A 107 -1.20 6.56 5.54
C LEU A 107 -2.30 5.54 5.22
N THR A 108 -3.32 5.93 4.44
CA THR A 108 -4.39 5.03 4.00
C THR A 108 -3.85 3.86 3.18
N HIS A 109 -2.92 4.11 2.24
CA HIS A 109 -2.26 3.05 1.49
C HIS A 109 -1.48 2.12 2.41
N THR A 110 -0.75 2.65 3.39
CA THR A 110 0.00 1.85 4.37
C THR A 110 -0.92 1.00 5.23
N LEU A 111 -2.02 1.55 5.74
CA LEU A 111 -3.01 0.79 6.51
C LEU A 111 -3.63 -0.35 5.70
N ARG A 112 -3.98 -0.10 4.42
CA ARG A 112 -4.45 -1.16 3.52
C ARG A 112 -3.40 -2.25 3.29
N HIS A 113 -2.14 -1.87 3.17
CA HIS A 113 -1.03 -2.84 3.09
C HIS A 113 -0.83 -3.64 4.38
N LEU A 114 -1.19 -3.07 5.54
CA LEU A 114 -1.22 -3.73 6.84
C LEU A 114 -2.54 -4.47 7.11
N HIS A 115 -3.41 -4.62 6.09
CA HIS A 115 -4.72 -5.28 6.17
C HIS A 115 -5.79 -4.57 7.04
N PHE A 116 -5.58 -3.29 7.37
CA PHE A 116 -6.61 -2.45 7.97
C PHE A 116 -7.42 -1.76 6.86
N THR A 117 -8.71 -2.09 6.79
CA THR A 117 -9.62 -1.60 5.74
C THR A 117 -10.75 -0.76 6.28
N HIS A 118 -11.30 -1.17 7.43
CA HIS A 118 -12.43 -0.50 8.07
C HIS A 118 -12.17 -0.33 9.56
N LYS A 119 -12.65 0.78 10.11
CA LYS A 119 -12.74 0.98 11.55
C LYS A 119 -13.93 0.15 12.03
N ASP A 120 -13.65 -1.00 12.64
CA ASP A 120 -14.70 -1.79 13.28
C ASP A 120 -14.89 -1.24 14.71
N VAL A 121 -15.93 -0.43 14.87
CA VAL A 121 -16.36 0.01 16.19
C VAL A 121 -17.41 -1.00 16.63
N SER A 122 -17.06 -1.91 17.54
CA SER A 122 -18.08 -2.76 18.15
C SER A 122 -19.12 -1.84 18.78
N GLY A 123 -20.35 -1.85 18.25
CA GLY A 123 -21.38 -0.83 18.47
C GLY A 123 -21.86 -0.62 19.92
N LYS A 124 -21.24 -1.28 20.91
CA LYS A 124 -21.36 -0.88 22.31
C LYS A 124 -20.29 0.17 22.60
N ALA A 125 -20.71 1.44 22.61
CA ALA A 125 -19.95 2.46 23.32
C ALA A 125 -19.66 1.94 24.74
N LEU A 126 -18.43 2.04 25.20
CA LEU A 126 -18.07 1.63 26.57
C LEU A 126 -18.87 2.44 27.61
N GLU A 127 -19.31 3.64 27.22
CA GLU A 127 -20.21 4.55 27.94
C GLU A 127 -21.69 4.14 27.90
N HIS A 128 -22.06 3.13 27.11
CA HIS A 128 -23.44 2.67 26.97
C HIS A 128 -23.91 2.00 28.25
N ASN A 129 -24.58 2.79 29.09
CA ASN A 129 -25.20 2.32 30.31
C ASN A 129 -26.72 2.45 30.16
N ASP A 130 -27.39 1.31 29.95
CA ASP A 130 -28.83 1.22 29.75
C ASP A 130 -29.63 1.88 30.89
N ARG A 131 -29.10 1.84 32.11
CA ARG A 131 -29.72 2.46 33.28
C ARG A 131 -29.70 3.98 33.18
N TYR A 132 -28.55 4.57 32.85
CA TYR A 132 -28.46 6.03 32.66
C TYR A 132 -29.27 6.48 31.44
N ARG A 133 -29.32 5.67 30.38
CA ARG A 133 -30.14 5.94 29.20
C ARG A 133 -31.64 5.95 29.56
N ALA A 134 -32.11 4.98 30.34
CA ALA A 134 -33.50 4.92 30.78
C ALA A 134 -33.86 6.12 31.68
N ILE A 135 -32.98 6.51 32.62
CA ILE A 135 -33.17 7.69 33.46
C ILE A 135 -33.26 8.96 32.60
N TYR A 136 -32.37 9.11 31.63
CA TYR A 136 -32.37 10.25 30.71
C TYR A 136 -33.65 10.28 29.86
N MET A 137 -34.08 9.15 29.30
CA MET A 137 -35.30 9.07 28.49
C MET A 137 -36.56 9.40 29.30
N ASN A 138 -36.65 8.95 30.55
CA ASN A 138 -37.75 9.31 31.44
C ASN A 138 -37.77 10.82 31.72
N ARG A 139 -36.61 11.42 32.00
CA ARG A 139 -36.49 12.87 32.21
C ARG A 139 -36.86 13.68 30.97
N ILE A 140 -36.46 13.23 29.79
CA ILE A 140 -36.79 13.89 28.53
C ILE A 140 -38.30 13.77 28.24
N ALA A 141 -38.92 12.62 28.51
CA ALA A 141 -40.35 12.42 28.30
C ALA A 141 -41.23 13.34 29.17
N GLU A 142 -40.74 13.78 30.33
CA GLU A 142 -41.42 14.80 31.15
C GLU A 142 -41.36 16.21 30.53
N ILE A 143 -40.30 16.51 29.78
CA ILE A 143 -40.03 17.84 29.22
C ILE A 143 -40.61 17.97 27.80
N MET A 144 -40.59 16.89 27.02
CA MET A 144 -40.98 16.86 25.62
C MET A 144 -42.28 16.09 25.47
N THR A 145 -43.37 16.82 25.31
CA THR A 145 -44.73 16.25 25.17
C THR A 145 -45.01 15.77 23.74
N ASN A 146 -44.22 16.23 22.75
CA ASN A 146 -44.34 15.83 21.34
C ASN A 146 -42.96 15.40 20.78
N PRO A 147 -42.87 14.24 20.09
CA PRO A 147 -41.65 13.81 19.38
C PRO A 147 -41.00 14.86 18.46
N GLU A 148 -41.78 15.76 17.86
CA GLU A 148 -41.26 16.81 16.98
C GLU A 148 -40.39 17.87 17.70
N GLN A 149 -40.36 17.84 19.04
CA GLN A 149 -39.51 18.71 19.85
C GLN A 149 -38.07 18.18 19.98
N LEU A 150 -37.79 16.96 19.53
CA LEU A 150 -36.44 16.39 19.46
C LEU A 150 -35.77 16.74 18.14
N MET A 151 -34.58 17.34 18.24
CA MET A 151 -33.68 17.52 17.11
C MET A 151 -32.38 16.78 17.41
N PHE A 152 -32.02 15.82 16.55
CA PHE A 152 -30.75 15.11 16.62
C PHE A 152 -29.72 15.83 15.74
N GLY A 153 -28.63 16.30 16.33
CA GLY A 153 -27.66 17.15 15.63
C GLY A 153 -26.92 16.44 14.49
N ASP A 154 -26.74 15.12 14.60
CA ASP A 154 -26.14 14.28 13.57
C ASP A 154 -27.08 14.05 12.37
N GLU A 155 -28.40 14.02 12.60
CA GLU A 155 -29.41 13.95 11.53
C GLU A 155 -29.79 15.33 10.96
N ALA A 156 -29.63 16.40 11.74
CA ALA A 156 -29.91 17.79 11.32
C ALA A 156 -28.84 18.38 10.39
N SER A 157 -27.69 17.72 10.26
CA SER A 157 -26.62 18.05 9.31
C SER A 157 -27.07 17.74 7.87
N LYS A 158 -27.87 18.63 7.27
CA LYS A 158 -28.14 18.61 5.84
C LYS A 158 -26.94 19.23 5.11
N ASP A 159 -26.05 18.39 4.61
CA ASP A 159 -24.89 18.81 3.82
C ASP A 159 -25.37 19.11 2.38
N GLU A 160 -25.43 20.39 1.97
CA GLU A 160 -25.91 20.84 0.64
C GLU A 160 -25.07 20.33 -0.55
N ARG A 161 -23.98 19.60 -0.28
CA ARG A 161 -23.08 19.05 -1.30
C ARG A 161 -23.63 17.83 -2.06
N THR A 162 -24.81 17.33 -1.73
CA THR A 162 -25.41 16.17 -2.41
C THR A 162 -26.79 16.46 -3.02
N SER A 163 -27.03 17.68 -3.51
CA SER A 163 -28.27 18.04 -4.22
C SER A 163 -28.10 18.14 -5.75
N ASN A 164 -27.33 17.23 -6.35
CA ASN A 164 -27.32 17.04 -7.81
C ASN A 164 -27.27 15.55 -8.14
N ARG A 165 -28.44 14.91 -8.14
CA ARG A 165 -28.77 13.76 -8.97
C ARG A 165 -30.20 13.92 -9.46
#